data_AF-A0A5J5NFG8-F1
#
_entry.id   AF-A0A5J5NFG8-F1
#
_cell.length_a   1.000
_cell.length_b   1.000
_cell.length_c   1.000
_cell.angle_alpha   90.00
_cell.angle_beta   90.00
_cell.angle_gamma   90.00
#
_symmetry.space_group_name_H-M   'P 1'
#
loop_
_entity.id
_entity.type
_entity.pdbx_description
1 polymer ?
#
loop_
_entity_poly.entity_id
_entity_poly.type
_entity_poly.pdbx_seq_one_letter_code
_entity_poly.pdbx_strand_id
1 'polypeptide(L)'
;YDVETFLNYRVLCNGELEVRVRFAGFDKAEDEWVNVETAVRERSIPLEPSECGMVNIGDLVLCYLDREYYQLYCDAHVVDIQRQTHDDKGCTCVFVVCYDHDYSEENVSLERICRRPIT
;
A
#
# COMPACT_ATOMS: atom_id res chain seq x y z
N TYR A 1 -4.42 5.86 -1.21
CA TYR A 1 -5.01 6.87 -0.32
C TYR A 1 -6.03 6.23 0.59
N ASP A 2 -6.17 6.74 1.82
CA ASP A 2 -7.22 6.27 2.73
C ASP A 2 -8.57 6.86 2.36
N VAL A 3 -9.61 6.03 2.36
CA VAL A 3 -11.01 6.47 2.17
C VAL A 3 -11.59 6.85 3.52
N GLU A 4 -12.13 8.07 3.62
CA GLU A 4 -12.90 8.54 4.79
C GLU A 4 -14.36 8.08 4.71
N THR A 5 -14.99 8.23 3.53
CA THR A 5 -16.38 7.83 3.35
C THR A 5 -16.72 7.49 1.90
N PHE A 6 -17.70 6.61 1.73
CA PHE A 6 -18.31 6.29 0.44
C PHE A 6 -19.60 7.10 0.29
N LEU A 7 -19.67 7.93 -0.75
CA LEU A 7 -20.73 8.92 -0.93
C LEU A 7 -21.88 8.41 -1.80
N ASN A 8 -21.58 7.62 -2.83
CA ASN A 8 -22.58 7.10 -3.79
C ASN A 8 -22.01 5.92 -4.59
N TYR A 9 -22.83 5.30 -5.44
CA TYR A 9 -22.42 4.28 -6.40
C TYR A 9 -23.07 4.48 -7.78
N ARG A 10 -22.48 3.91 -8.82
CA ARG A 10 -23.05 3.84 -10.17
C ARG A 10 -22.66 2.52 -10.85
N VAL A 11 -23.53 2.04 -11.73
CA VAL A 11 -23.23 0.89 -12.60
C VAL A 11 -23.10 1.43 -14.02
N LEU A 12 -21.95 1.19 -14.64
CA LEU A 12 -21.67 1.61 -16.01
C LEU A 12 -22.36 0.68 -17.01
N CYS A 13 -22.48 1.11 -18.27
CA CYS A 13 -23.15 0.33 -19.32
C CYS A 13 -22.46 -1.02 -19.61
N ASN A 14 -21.17 -1.16 -19.30
CA ASN A 14 -20.41 -2.40 -19.40
C ASN A 14 -20.59 -3.32 -18.18
N GLY A 15 -21.38 -2.92 -17.17
CA GLY A 15 -21.64 -3.68 -15.95
C GLY A 15 -20.69 -3.39 -14.78
N GLU A 16 -19.66 -2.58 -14.99
CA GLU A 16 -18.71 -2.25 -13.91
C GLU A 16 -19.37 -1.41 -12.82
N LEU A 17 -19.10 -1.77 -11.56
CA LEU A 17 -19.55 -1.05 -10.38
C LEU A 17 -18.47 -0.06 -9.93
N GLU A 18 -18.84 1.22 -9.88
CA GLU A 18 -18.00 2.27 -9.32
C GLU A 18 -18.65 2.91 -8.11
N VAL A 19 -17.83 3.31 -7.14
CA VAL A 19 -18.23 4.06 -5.96
C VAL A 19 -17.58 5.43 -5.97
N ARG A 20 -18.30 6.43 -5.46
CA ARG A 20 -17.76 7.77 -5.26
C ARG A 20 -17.15 7.86 -3.87
N VAL A 21 -15.85 8.11 -3.77
CA VAL A 21 -15.11 8.13 -2.51
C VAL A 21 -14.72 9.55 -2.12
N ARG A 22 -14.69 9.81 -0.81
CA ARG A 22 -13.98 10.95 -0.21
C ARG A 22 -12.71 10.42 0.46
N PHE A 23 -11.56 10.98 0.10
CA PHE A 23 -10.29 10.61 0.70
C PHE A 23 -10.08 11.33 2.04
N ALA A 24 -9.46 10.64 3.00
CA ALA A 24 -9.14 11.20 4.30
C ALA A 24 -8.15 12.36 4.16
N GLY A 25 -8.49 13.51 4.76
CA GLY A 25 -7.65 14.72 4.71
C GLY A 25 -7.79 15.56 3.44
N PHE A 26 -8.64 15.15 2.49
CA PHE A 26 -8.95 15.91 1.29
C PHE A 26 -10.38 16.45 1.32
N ASP A 27 -10.64 17.50 0.54
CA ASP A 27 -11.97 18.07 0.42
C ASP A 27 -12.76 17.44 -0.75
N LYS A 28 -14.00 17.91 -0.93
CA LYS A 28 -14.92 17.40 -1.95
C LYS A 28 -14.46 17.61 -3.40
N ALA A 29 -13.49 18.49 -3.65
CA ALA A 29 -12.96 18.72 -4.99
C ALA A 29 -12.16 17.51 -5.49
N GLU A 30 -11.60 16.74 -4.56
CA GLU A 30 -10.82 15.52 -4.81
C GLU A 30 -11.68 14.24 -4.72
N ASP A 31 -13.01 14.37 -4.61
CA ASP A 31 -13.90 13.20 -4.59
C ASP A 31 -13.87 12.49 -5.96
N GLU A 32 -13.48 11.21 -5.99
CA GLU A 32 -13.31 10.43 -7.23
C GLU A 32 -14.33 9.29 -7.36
N TRP A 33 -14.64 8.91 -8.61
CA TRP A 33 -15.32 7.65 -8.93
C TRP A 33 -14.26 6.58 -9.18
N VAL A 34 -14.31 5.49 -8.40
CA VAL A 34 -13.33 4.40 -8.47
C VAL A 34 -14.03 3.05 -8.65
N ASN A 35 -13.42 2.15 -9.41
CA ASN A 35 -13.92 0.80 -9.62
C ASN A 35 -13.80 -0.03 -8.33
N VAL A 36 -14.89 -0.68 -7.93
CA VAL A 36 -14.93 -1.42 -6.65
C VAL A 36 -14.02 -2.65 -6.65
N GLU A 37 -13.90 -3.35 -7.78
CA GLU A 37 -13.13 -4.60 -7.86
C GLU A 37 -11.63 -4.35 -7.92
N THR A 38 -11.20 -3.27 -8.58
CA THR A 38 -9.78 -3.03 -8.86
C THR A 38 -9.14 -1.92 -8.02
N ALA A 39 -9.93 -0.96 -7.51
CA ALA A 39 -9.40 0.24 -6.87
C ALA A 39 -9.84 0.42 -5.40
N VAL A 40 -10.66 -0.48 -4.86
CA VAL A 40 -11.09 -0.48 -3.45
C VAL A 40 -10.67 -1.77 -2.77
N ARG A 41 -10.03 -1.65 -1.61
CA ARG A 41 -9.63 -2.80 -0.79
C ARG A 41 -9.50 -2.38 0.67
N GLU A 42 -9.48 -3.36 1.57
CA GLU A 42 -9.21 -3.12 2.99
C GLU A 42 -7.83 -2.46 3.17
N ARG A 43 -7.71 -1.55 4.13
CA ARG A 43 -6.48 -0.78 4.38
C ARG A 43 -5.30 -1.71 4.69
N SER A 44 -4.13 -1.41 4.14
CA SER A 44 -2.89 -2.12 4.49
C SER A 44 -2.49 -1.82 5.94
N ILE A 45 -1.83 -2.77 6.60
CA ILE A 45 -1.54 -2.73 8.04
C ILE A 45 -0.05 -2.43 8.24
N PRO A 46 0.32 -1.39 8.99
CA PRO A 46 1.72 -1.13 9.33
C PRO A 46 2.28 -2.28 10.17
N LEU A 47 3.59 -2.48 10.08
CA LEU A 47 4.29 -3.56 10.77
C LEU A 47 5.12 -3.01 11.92
N GLU A 48 4.98 -3.62 13.10
CA GLU A 48 5.88 -3.35 14.21
C GLU A 48 7.24 -4.05 14.00
N PRO A 49 8.35 -3.56 14.61
CA PRO A 49 9.67 -4.19 14.47
C PRO A 49 9.69 -5.70 14.75
N SER A 50 8.91 -6.15 15.73
CA SER A 50 8.75 -7.56 16.12
C SER A 50 7.99 -8.40 15.07
N GLU A 51 7.27 -7.75 14.16
CA GLU A 51 6.44 -8.39 13.12
C GLU A 51 7.16 -8.49 11.77
N CYS A 52 8.41 -8.05 11.66
CA CYS A 52 9.15 -8.09 10.39
C CYS A 52 9.25 -9.50 9.78
N GLY A 53 9.19 -10.54 10.60
CA GLY A 53 9.18 -11.95 10.18
C GLY A 53 7.89 -12.38 9.46
N MET A 54 6.83 -11.57 9.52
CA MET A 54 5.58 -11.83 8.78
C MET A 54 5.68 -11.51 7.29
N VAL A 55 6.66 -10.70 6.87
CA VAL A 55 6.90 -10.34 5.47
C VAL A 55 7.78 -11.38 4.80
N ASN A 56 7.35 -11.92 3.67
CA ASN A 56 8.04 -12.95 2.91
C ASN A 56 8.30 -12.49 1.46
N ILE A 57 9.25 -13.14 0.80
CA ILE A 57 9.49 -12.95 -0.63
C ILE A 57 8.22 -13.36 -1.39
N GLY A 58 7.78 -12.51 -2.31
CA GLY A 58 6.55 -12.65 -3.08
C GLY A 58 5.34 -11.92 -2.48
N ASP A 59 5.43 -11.41 -1.25
CA ASP A 59 4.32 -10.70 -0.63
C ASP A 59 4.04 -9.38 -1.35
N LEU A 60 2.76 -9.10 -1.60
CA LEU A 60 2.26 -7.79 -1.98
C LEU A 60 2.28 -6.87 -0.75
N VAL A 61 2.94 -5.72 -0.87
CA VAL A 61 3.03 -4.70 0.17
C VAL A 61 2.63 -3.33 -0.38
N LEU A 62 2.09 -2.48 0.47
CA LEU A 62 1.95 -1.06 0.18
C LEU A 62 3.21 -0.35 0.67
N CYS A 63 4.01 0.18 -0.25
CA CYS A 63 5.29 0.80 0.03
C CYS A 63 5.21 2.33 -0.06
N TYR A 64 5.73 3.00 0.96
CA TYR A 64 5.92 4.44 0.98
C TYR A 64 7.09 4.82 0.07
N LEU A 65 6.78 5.54 -0.99
CA LEU A 65 7.71 6.03 -1.99
C LEU A 65 7.93 7.53 -1.79
N ASP A 66 9.15 7.89 -1.38
CA ASP A 66 9.58 9.28 -1.19
C ASP A 66 10.50 9.70 -2.34
N ARG A 67 10.01 10.57 -3.22
CA ARG A 67 10.76 11.16 -4.33
C ARG A 67 10.83 12.67 -4.14
N GLU A 68 11.78 13.33 -4.81
CA GLU A 68 12.04 14.77 -4.67
C GLU A 68 10.78 15.66 -4.81
N TYR A 69 9.83 15.27 -5.68
CA TYR A 69 8.66 16.07 -5.99
C TYR A 69 7.33 15.49 -5.50
N TYR A 70 7.31 14.24 -5.04
CA TYR A 70 6.07 13.58 -4.64
C TYR A 70 6.32 12.47 -3.63
N GLN A 71 5.31 12.25 -2.79
CA GLN A 71 5.27 11.21 -1.77
C GLN A 71 4.01 10.39 -1.98
N LEU A 72 4.19 9.10 -2.25
CA LEU A 72 3.09 8.21 -2.62
C LEU A 72 3.16 6.92 -1.82
N TYR A 73 2.02 6.25 -1.74
CA TYR A 73 1.96 4.86 -1.30
C TYR A 73 1.58 4.01 -2.51
N CYS A 74 2.49 3.15 -2.95
CA CYS A 74 2.36 2.35 -4.16
C CYS A 74 2.43 0.87 -3.84
N ASP A 75 1.79 0.05 -4.68
CA ASP A 75 1.94 -1.40 -4.60
C ASP A 75 3.31 -1.84 -5.12
N ALA A 76 3.88 -2.80 -4.39
CA ALA A 76 5.14 -3.44 -4.72
C ALA A 76 5.16 -4.88 -4.20
N HIS A 77 5.99 -5.70 -4.82
CA HIS A 77 6.24 -7.08 -4.39
C HIS A 77 7.62 -7.20 -3.77
N VAL A 78 7.73 -7.92 -2.66
CA VAL A 78 9.02 -8.20 -2.03
C VAL A 78 9.78 -9.23 -2.88
N VAL A 79 10.96 -8.87 -3.37
CA VAL A 79 11.77 -9.74 -4.25
C VAL A 79 12.99 -10.35 -3.53
N ASP A 80 13.48 -9.71 -2.47
CA ASP A 80 14.54 -10.23 -1.60
C ASP A 80 14.44 -9.64 -0.19
N ILE A 81 15.02 -10.34 0.80
CA ILE A 81 15.04 -9.89 2.19
C ILE A 81 16.39 -10.18 2.83
N GLN A 82 17.09 -9.13 3.24
CA GLN A 82 18.32 -9.21 4.02
C GLN A 82 18.00 -9.09 5.51
N ARG A 83 17.86 -10.23 6.17
CA ARG A 83 17.58 -10.30 7.62
C ARG A 83 18.80 -9.91 8.43
N GLN A 84 18.59 -9.06 9.45
CA GLN A 84 19.63 -8.62 10.38
C GLN A 84 19.21 -8.88 11.83
N THR A 85 20.18 -8.98 12.73
CA THR A 85 19.91 -9.05 14.17
C THR A 85 19.47 -7.68 14.67
N HIS A 86 18.31 -7.61 15.32
CA HIS A 86 17.79 -6.40 15.95
C HIS A 86 16.90 -6.76 17.15
N ASP A 87 16.51 -5.75 17.94
CA ASP A 87 15.57 -5.91 19.05
C ASP A 87 14.14 -5.51 18.65
N ASP A 88 13.23 -5.47 19.61
CA ASP A 88 11.83 -5.10 19.45
C ASP A 88 11.60 -3.59 19.27
N LYS A 89 12.65 -2.76 19.43
CA LYS A 89 12.54 -1.30 19.33
C LYS A 89 12.73 -0.79 17.91
N GLY A 90 13.41 -1.55 17.06
CA GLY A 90 13.65 -1.16 15.69
C GLY A 90 14.07 -2.35 14.83
N CYS A 91 13.58 -2.39 13.59
CA CYS A 91 13.97 -3.39 12.61
C CYS A 91 15.08 -2.83 11.72
N THR A 92 16.19 -3.56 11.60
CA THR A 92 17.31 -3.22 10.69
C THR A 92 17.36 -4.12 9.46
N CYS A 93 16.34 -4.96 9.25
CA CYS A 93 16.23 -5.76 8.02
C CYS A 93 16.08 -4.83 6.80
N VAL A 94 16.61 -5.27 5.67
CA VAL A 94 16.41 -4.60 4.38
C VAL A 94 15.49 -5.45 3.53
N PHE A 95 14.43 -4.84 2.99
CA PHE A 95 13.49 -5.46 2.08
C PHE A 95 13.74 -4.89 0.69
N VAL A 96 14.00 -5.76 -0.28
CA VAL A 96 14.07 -5.34 -1.69
C VAL A 96 12.69 -5.49 -2.28
N VAL A 97 12.12 -4.40 -2.77
CA VAL A 97 10.78 -4.38 -3.36
C VAL A 97 10.85 -4.02 -4.83
N CYS A 98 10.00 -4.61 -5.65
CA CYS A 98 9.79 -4.26 -7.06
C CYS A 98 8.40 -3.63 -7.21
N TYR A 99 8.34 -2.39 -7.69
CA TYR A 99 7.09 -1.65 -7.81
C TYR A 99 6.27 -2.08 -9.03
N ASP A 100 4.96 -2.24 -8.86
CA ASP A 100 4.09 -2.76 -9.93
C ASP A 100 3.92 -1.79 -11.11
N HIS A 101 4.10 -0.48 -10.87
CA HIS A 101 3.81 0.56 -11.87
C HIS A 101 4.94 0.78 -12.88
N ASP A 102 6.19 0.55 -12.50
CA ASP A 102 7.36 0.81 -13.33
C ASP A 102 8.45 -0.28 -13.29
N TYR A 103 8.24 -1.34 -12.51
CA TYR A 103 9.17 -2.46 -12.30
C TYR A 103 10.53 -2.03 -11.75
N SER A 104 10.63 -0.84 -11.14
CA SER A 104 11.85 -0.41 -10.46
C SER A 104 12.02 -1.15 -9.14
N GLU A 105 13.26 -1.49 -8.80
CA GLU A 105 13.62 -2.11 -7.53
C GLU A 105 14.20 -1.09 -6.55
N GLU A 106 13.84 -1.22 -5.28
CA GLU A 106 14.32 -0.34 -4.20
C GLU A 106 14.56 -1.12 -2.91
N ASN A 107 15.64 -0.78 -2.21
CA ASN A 107 15.90 -1.24 -0.85
C ASN A 107 15.14 -0.35 0.14
N VAL A 108 14.21 -0.93 0.89
CA VAL A 108 13.37 -0.21 1.87
C VAL A 108 13.48 -0.84 3.26
N SER A 109 13.23 -0.02 4.27
CA SER A 109 13.12 -0.41 5.67
C SER A 109 11.69 -0.87 6.00
N LEU A 110 11.52 -1.48 7.18
CA LEU A 110 10.21 -1.96 7.62
C LEU A 110 9.19 -0.82 7.75
N GLU A 111 9.58 0.36 8.23
CA GLU A 111 8.65 1.48 8.41
C GLU A 111 8.08 2.04 7.10
N ARG A 112 8.68 1.68 5.96
CA ARG A 112 8.19 2.07 4.63
C ARG A 112 7.23 1.06 4.03
N ILE A 113 6.96 -0.07 4.66
CA ILE A 113 6.07 -1.10 4.11
C ILE A 113 4.89 -1.40 5.04
N CYS A 114 3.71 -1.54 4.44
CA CYS A 114 2.51 -2.01 5.10
C CYS A 114 2.07 -3.32 4.44
N ARG A 115 1.81 -4.36 5.25
CA ARG A 115 1.33 -5.65 4.73
C ARG A 115 -0.14 -5.60 4.34
N ARG A 116 -0.56 -6.52 3.48
CA ARG A 116 -1.99 -6.75 3.25
C ARG A 116 -2.63 -7.47 4.46
N PRO A 117 -3.92 -7.22 4.74
CA PRO A 117 -4.69 -8.06 5.66
C PRO A 117 -4.68 -9.52 5.23
N ILE A 118 -4.70 -10.44 6.19
CA ILE A 118 -4.81 -11.87 5.90
C ILE A 118 -6.30 -12.15 5.68
N THR A 119 -6.68 -12.40 4.42
CA THR A 119 -8.03 -12.90 4.05
C THR A 119 -8.11 -14.40 4.15
#